data_AF-A0A0Z8NJ69-F1
#
_entry.id   AF-A0A0Z8NJ69-F1
#
_cell.length_a   1.000
_cell.length_b   1.000
_cell.length_c   1.000
_cell.angle_alpha   90.00
_cell.angle_beta   90.00
_cell.angle_gamma   90.00
#
_symmetry.space_group_name_H-M   'P 1'
#
loop_
_entity.id
_entity.type
_entity.pdbx_description
1 polymer ?
#
loop_
_entity_poly.entity_id
_entity_poly.type
_entity_poly.pdbx_seq_one_letter_code
_entity_poly.pdbx_strand_id
1 'polypeptide(L)'
;MTKQTGIARAHTNIALIKYWGKRDKELFLPMNSSLSLTLDAFYTDTKVVFDPELTADEFYLNGMLQKEKEIFKISRFLDLFCEYIGERAFARVESLNFVPTAAGLASSASAFAALALATATALDLDLSPATLSTLARRGSGSSTRSLFGGFVEWDMGTGSEDSMAHPIDDADWDIGMVVLAVNTGPKKIASREGMDHTVATSPFYSAWVDTAKQDLVDIKAAIASRDFEKLGQITEHNGMKMHATTLSANPPFTYWSADSLVAQEAVRQVRETTGLSAYMTMDAGPNVKVLCRASQMDELVAELGKVFPREKIITSKPGPAAYVLSEDEWQTSQAAFEKDL
;
A
#
# COMPACT_ATOMS: atom_id res chain seq x y z
N MET A 1 -24.66 -26.82 -0.65
CA MET A 1 -24.39 -25.72 -1.60
C MET A 1 -23.11 -26.05 -2.35
N THR A 2 -22.91 -25.54 -3.55
CA THR A 2 -21.64 -25.70 -4.29
C THR A 2 -20.57 -24.78 -3.71
N LYS A 3 -19.30 -25.20 -3.78
CA LYS A 3 -18.18 -24.33 -3.39
C LYS A 3 -18.16 -23.09 -4.28
N GLN A 4 -17.97 -21.93 -3.68
CA GLN A 4 -17.88 -20.65 -4.37
C GLN A 4 -16.45 -20.15 -4.28
N THR A 5 -15.83 -19.85 -5.42
CA THR A 5 -14.40 -19.54 -5.50
C THR A 5 -14.20 -18.22 -6.22
N GLY A 6 -13.34 -17.37 -5.65
CA GLY A 6 -12.84 -16.17 -6.29
C GLY A 6 -11.33 -16.07 -6.08
N ILE A 7 -10.64 -15.60 -7.11
CA ILE A 7 -9.19 -15.46 -7.10
C ILE A 7 -8.86 -14.10 -7.67
N ALA A 8 -7.99 -13.35 -7.01
CA ALA A 8 -7.61 -12.02 -7.48
C ALA A 8 -6.15 -11.69 -7.16
N ARG A 9 -5.58 -10.85 -8.03
CA ARG A 9 -4.31 -10.15 -7.81
C ARG A 9 -4.58 -8.69 -7.50
N ALA A 10 -3.84 -8.13 -6.54
CA ALA A 10 -3.75 -6.69 -6.37
C ALA A 10 -2.30 -6.26 -6.15
N HIS A 11 -1.96 -5.08 -6.65
CA HIS A 11 -0.63 -4.50 -6.58
C HIS A 11 -0.47 -3.58 -5.36
N THR A 12 0.74 -3.47 -4.83
CA THR A 12 1.01 -2.51 -3.75
C THR A 12 0.97 -1.08 -4.30
N ASN A 13 0.72 -0.12 -3.41
CA ASN A 13 0.81 1.30 -3.73
C ASN A 13 1.74 2.03 -2.75
N ILE A 14 2.37 3.10 -3.22
CA ILE A 14 3.21 3.99 -2.40
C ILE A 14 2.56 5.36 -2.33
N ALA A 15 2.24 5.80 -1.12
CA ALA A 15 1.63 7.10 -0.88
C ALA A 15 2.62 8.24 -1.20
N LEU A 16 2.21 9.16 -2.07
CA LEU A 16 2.89 10.41 -2.39
C LEU A 16 2.37 11.54 -1.51
N ILE A 17 1.06 11.54 -1.26
CA ILE A 17 0.42 12.26 -0.16
C ILE A 17 0.04 11.25 0.92
N LYS A 18 0.59 11.41 2.12
CA LYS A 18 0.53 10.40 3.18
C LYS A 18 -0.85 10.31 3.84
N TYR A 19 -1.27 9.07 4.08
CA TYR A 19 -2.32 8.73 5.02
C TYR A 19 -1.68 8.43 6.38
N TRP A 20 -1.96 9.27 7.38
CA TRP A 20 -1.41 9.11 8.72
C TRP A 20 -2.40 9.59 9.79
N GLY A 21 -3.21 8.65 10.29
CA GLY A 21 -4.18 8.90 11.38
C GLY A 21 -5.62 8.72 10.95
N LYS A 22 -6.48 8.34 11.90
CA LYS A 22 -7.89 8.03 11.68
C LYS A 22 -8.77 8.93 12.53
N ARG A 23 -9.82 9.49 11.92
CA ARG A 23 -10.92 10.12 12.67
C ARG A 23 -11.91 9.08 13.19
N ASP A 24 -12.01 7.94 12.52
CA ASP A 24 -12.82 6.79 12.94
C ASP A 24 -12.00 5.50 12.83
N LYS A 25 -11.84 4.80 13.96
CA LYS A 25 -11.02 3.59 14.05
C LYS A 25 -11.74 2.32 13.62
N GLU A 26 -13.07 2.29 13.69
CA GLU A 26 -13.88 1.13 13.32
C GLU A 26 -14.12 1.10 11.82
N LEU A 27 -14.42 2.26 11.24
CA LEU A 27 -14.67 2.43 9.81
C LEU A 27 -13.40 2.74 9.02
N PHE A 28 -12.28 3.01 9.69
CA PHE A 28 -10.98 3.36 9.09
C PHE A 28 -11.03 4.67 8.28
N LEU A 29 -11.80 5.64 8.75
CA LEU A 29 -11.91 6.95 8.09
C LEU A 29 -10.68 7.80 8.40
N PRO A 30 -10.00 8.37 7.39
CA PRO A 30 -8.71 9.02 7.59
C PRO A 30 -8.89 10.46 8.06
N MET A 31 -7.83 11.06 8.58
CA MET A 31 -7.84 12.49 8.96
C MET A 31 -7.72 13.42 7.75
N ASN A 32 -7.23 12.92 6.61
CA ASN A 32 -7.03 13.65 5.37
C ASN A 32 -7.14 12.70 4.16
N SER A 33 -7.47 13.24 2.99
CA SER A 33 -7.36 12.51 1.73
C SER A 33 -5.89 12.23 1.42
N SER A 34 -5.64 11.19 0.62
CA SER A 34 -4.28 10.74 0.31
C SER A 34 -4.17 10.30 -1.15
N LEU A 35 -2.98 10.35 -1.72
CA LEU A 35 -2.72 10.01 -3.12
C LEU A 35 -1.51 9.09 -3.20
N SER A 36 -1.58 8.05 -4.01
CA SER A 36 -0.51 7.06 -4.19
C SER A 36 -0.25 6.73 -5.65
N LEU A 37 0.91 6.15 -5.90
CA LEU A 37 1.24 5.44 -7.14
C LEU A 37 1.13 3.92 -6.91
N THR A 38 0.33 3.23 -7.72
CA THR A 38 0.30 1.75 -7.75
C THR A 38 1.53 1.22 -8.49
N LEU A 39 2.14 0.13 -8.00
CA LEU A 39 3.44 -0.36 -8.46
C LEU A 39 3.34 -1.77 -9.07
N ASP A 40 3.99 -1.99 -10.21
CA ASP A 40 4.00 -3.28 -10.92
C ASP A 40 4.79 -4.40 -10.20
N ALA A 41 5.88 -4.05 -9.53
CA ALA A 41 6.87 -5.01 -9.05
C ALA A 41 6.42 -5.84 -7.84
N PHE A 42 5.38 -5.40 -7.13
CA PHE A 42 4.97 -6.00 -5.87
C PHE A 42 3.46 -6.21 -5.84
N TYR A 43 3.05 -7.45 -5.60
CA TYR A 43 1.64 -7.82 -5.62
C TYR A 43 1.32 -8.94 -4.63
N THR A 44 0.02 -9.12 -4.40
CA THR A 44 -0.54 -10.19 -3.59
C THR A 44 -1.59 -10.92 -4.41
N ASP A 45 -1.51 -12.24 -4.44
CA ASP A 45 -2.54 -13.11 -4.98
C ASP A 45 -3.33 -13.72 -3.85
N THR A 46 -4.65 -13.72 -3.95
CA THR A 46 -5.53 -14.28 -2.92
C THR A 46 -6.63 -15.10 -3.56
N LYS A 47 -6.79 -16.32 -3.06
CA LYS A 47 -7.88 -17.23 -3.36
C LYS A 47 -8.80 -17.34 -2.16
N VAL A 48 -10.10 -17.18 -2.39
CA VAL A 48 -11.14 -17.33 -1.37
C VAL A 48 -12.09 -18.42 -1.84
N VAL A 49 -12.32 -19.42 -0.99
CA VAL A 49 -13.25 -20.52 -1.24
C VAL A 49 -14.25 -20.59 -0.10
N PHE A 50 -15.50 -20.22 -0.37
CA PHE A 50 -16.60 -20.50 0.56
C PHE A 50 -17.04 -21.95 0.38
N ASP A 51 -17.01 -22.72 1.46
CA ASP A 51 -17.22 -24.16 1.44
C ASP A 51 -18.16 -24.58 2.57
N PRO A 52 -19.35 -25.13 2.27
CA PRO A 52 -20.33 -25.55 3.28
C PRO A 52 -19.84 -26.67 4.21
N GLU A 53 -18.76 -27.36 3.85
CA GLU A 53 -18.17 -28.42 4.68
C GLU A 53 -17.23 -27.86 5.77
N LEU A 54 -16.83 -26.58 5.66
CA LEU A 54 -16.03 -25.92 6.69
C LEU A 54 -16.86 -25.69 7.96
N THR A 55 -16.20 -25.84 9.11
CA THR A 55 -16.80 -25.56 10.44
C THR A 55 -16.26 -24.28 11.09
N ALA A 56 -15.25 -23.67 10.47
CA ALA A 56 -14.65 -22.39 10.83
C ALA A 56 -13.93 -21.81 9.60
N ASP A 57 -13.65 -20.51 9.61
CA ASP A 57 -12.77 -19.92 8.58
C ASP A 57 -11.34 -20.41 8.76
N GLU A 58 -10.63 -20.55 7.64
CA GLU A 58 -9.22 -20.90 7.60
C GLU A 58 -8.44 -19.82 6.84
N PHE A 59 -7.24 -19.49 7.31
CA PHE A 59 -6.38 -18.53 6.63
C PHE A 59 -4.95 -19.06 6.50
N TYR A 60 -4.50 -19.19 5.26
CA TYR A 60 -3.14 -19.54 4.89
C TYR A 60 -2.45 -18.33 4.26
N LEU A 61 -1.27 -18.00 4.77
CA LEU A 61 -0.40 -16.99 4.19
C LEU A 61 0.91 -17.65 3.80
N ASN A 62 1.29 -17.54 2.52
CA ASN A 62 2.51 -18.13 1.98
C ASN A 62 2.61 -19.64 2.29
N GLY A 63 1.50 -20.37 2.12
CA GLY A 63 1.39 -21.80 2.41
C GLY A 63 1.30 -22.18 3.89
N MET A 64 1.44 -21.23 4.83
CA MET A 64 1.40 -21.50 6.26
C MET A 64 0.05 -21.13 6.87
N LEU A 65 -0.56 -22.07 7.60
CA LEU A 65 -1.75 -21.81 8.41
C LEU A 65 -1.44 -20.76 9.48
N GLN A 66 -2.26 -19.71 9.52
CA GLN A 66 -2.07 -18.60 10.44
C GLN A 66 -2.69 -18.88 11.82
N LYS A 67 -2.25 -18.09 12.81
CA LYS A 67 -2.77 -18.20 14.19
C LYS A 67 -4.18 -17.62 14.29
N GLU A 68 -4.91 -18.03 15.32
CA GLU A 68 -6.29 -17.62 15.61
C GLU A 68 -6.52 -16.10 15.52
N LYS A 69 -5.59 -15.28 16.03
CA LYS A 69 -5.68 -13.82 15.94
C LYS A 69 -5.75 -13.29 14.50
N GLU A 70 -4.95 -13.85 13.59
CA GLU A 70 -4.95 -13.42 12.19
C GLU A 70 -6.14 -14.01 11.43
N ILE A 71 -6.53 -15.26 11.73
CA ILE A 71 -7.77 -15.86 11.21
C ILE A 71 -8.96 -14.98 11.59
N PHE A 72 -9.11 -14.62 12.86
CA PHE A 72 -10.19 -13.78 13.35
C PHE A 72 -10.26 -12.42 12.64
N LYS A 73 -9.10 -11.83 12.33
CA LYS A 73 -9.03 -10.58 11.56
C LYS A 73 -9.56 -10.74 10.14
N ILE A 74 -9.24 -11.87 9.49
CA ILE A 74 -9.77 -12.19 8.15
C ILE A 74 -11.27 -12.50 8.24
N SER A 75 -11.73 -13.28 9.21
CA SER A 75 -13.15 -13.55 9.47
C SER A 75 -13.96 -12.26 9.61
N ARG A 76 -13.49 -11.32 10.43
CA ARG A 76 -14.12 -9.99 10.61
C ARG A 76 -14.18 -9.16 9.34
N PHE A 77 -13.24 -9.36 8.42
CA PHE A 77 -13.26 -8.70 7.12
C PHE A 77 -14.26 -9.38 6.16
N LEU A 78 -14.31 -10.71 6.14
CA LEU A 78 -15.29 -11.47 5.36
C LEU A 78 -16.73 -11.19 5.82
N ASP A 79 -16.94 -10.97 7.12
CA ASP A 79 -18.23 -10.59 7.70
C ASP A 79 -18.82 -9.35 7.00
N LEU A 80 -17.98 -8.42 6.52
CA LEU A 80 -18.43 -7.20 5.82
C LEU A 80 -19.17 -7.50 4.51
N PHE A 81 -18.78 -8.56 3.82
CA PHE A 81 -19.40 -9.03 2.58
C PHE A 81 -20.60 -9.92 2.88
N CYS A 82 -20.52 -10.70 3.96
CA CYS A 82 -21.61 -11.55 4.42
C CYS A 82 -22.81 -10.74 4.92
N GLU A 83 -22.57 -9.62 5.61
CA GLU A 83 -23.59 -8.63 5.99
C GLU A 83 -24.31 -8.06 4.76
N TYR A 84 -23.60 -7.91 3.62
CA TYR A 84 -24.18 -7.43 2.37
C TYR A 84 -25.15 -8.43 1.73
N ILE A 85 -24.86 -9.74 1.83
CA ILE A 85 -25.70 -10.82 1.28
C ILE A 85 -26.72 -11.39 2.27
N GLY A 86 -26.57 -11.15 3.57
CA GLY A 86 -27.44 -11.66 4.63
C GLY A 86 -27.18 -13.12 5.04
N GLU A 87 -26.11 -13.74 4.55
CA GLU A 87 -25.72 -15.12 4.85
C GLU A 87 -24.25 -15.20 5.25
N ARG A 88 -23.91 -16.10 6.19
CA ARG A 88 -22.53 -16.32 6.63
C ARG A 88 -22.11 -17.77 6.40
N ALA A 89 -21.43 -18.02 5.29
CA ALA A 89 -20.70 -19.26 5.04
C ALA A 89 -19.24 -19.12 5.51
N PHE A 90 -18.62 -20.20 5.97
CA PHE A 90 -17.20 -20.22 6.29
C PHE A 90 -16.35 -20.28 5.01
N ALA A 91 -15.17 -19.67 5.06
CA ALA A 91 -14.26 -19.63 3.92
C ALA A 91 -12.85 -20.09 4.27
N ARG A 92 -12.21 -20.73 3.30
CA ARG A 92 -10.74 -20.86 3.25
C ARG A 92 -10.17 -19.71 2.43
N VAL A 93 -9.25 -18.97 3.03
CA VAL A 93 -8.48 -17.91 2.38
C VAL A 93 -7.04 -18.35 2.24
N GLU A 94 -6.51 -18.37 1.02
CA GLU A 94 -5.12 -18.65 0.72
C GLU A 94 -4.51 -17.42 0.05
N SER A 95 -3.40 -16.90 0.59
CA SER A 95 -2.78 -15.67 0.10
C SER A 95 -1.28 -15.85 -0.10
N LEU A 96 -0.77 -15.39 -1.24
CA LEU A 96 0.65 -15.40 -1.62
C LEU A 96 1.15 -13.97 -1.81
N ASN A 97 2.19 -13.58 -1.09
CA ASN A 97 2.78 -12.25 -1.18
C ASN A 97 4.07 -12.25 -2.00
N PHE A 98 4.02 -11.69 -3.20
CA PHE A 98 5.18 -11.43 -4.05
C PHE A 98 5.78 -10.05 -3.73
N VAL A 99 6.04 -9.84 -2.45
CA VAL A 99 6.71 -8.66 -1.91
C VAL A 99 7.99 -9.18 -1.29
N PRO A 100 9.18 -8.80 -1.77
CA PRO A 100 10.42 -9.32 -1.22
C PRO A 100 10.42 -9.15 0.30
N THR A 101 10.74 -10.21 1.04
CA THR A 101 10.84 -10.18 2.50
C THR A 101 11.75 -9.04 2.97
N ALA A 102 12.74 -8.68 2.15
CA ALA A 102 13.62 -7.53 2.36
C ALA A 102 12.96 -6.15 2.21
N ALA A 103 11.93 -6.03 1.36
CA ALA A 103 11.41 -4.73 0.95
C ALA A 103 10.54 -4.05 2.01
N GLY A 104 10.14 -4.76 3.09
CA GLY A 104 9.39 -4.18 4.23
C GLY A 104 8.20 -3.29 3.83
N LEU A 105 7.65 -3.54 2.63
CA LEU A 105 6.60 -2.74 2.02
C LEU A 105 5.28 -3.03 2.73
N ALA A 106 4.30 -2.14 2.54
CA ALA A 106 2.96 -2.29 3.08
C ALA A 106 2.20 -3.40 2.33
N SER A 107 2.57 -4.67 2.58
CA SER A 107 1.89 -5.85 2.02
C SER A 107 0.41 -5.90 2.39
N SER A 108 -0.02 -5.22 3.46
CA SER A 108 -1.43 -5.14 3.84
C SER A 108 -2.29 -4.37 2.83
N ALA A 109 -1.70 -3.44 2.05
CA ALA A 109 -2.44 -2.67 1.05
C ALA A 109 -2.95 -3.59 -0.07
N SER A 110 -2.04 -4.27 -0.77
CA SER A 110 -2.36 -5.26 -1.80
C SER A 110 -3.14 -6.43 -1.24
N ALA A 111 -2.78 -6.95 -0.06
CA ALA A 111 -3.45 -8.13 0.51
C ALA A 111 -4.94 -7.93 0.74
N PHE A 112 -5.35 -6.83 1.36
CA PHE A 112 -6.78 -6.57 1.56
C PHE A 112 -7.51 -6.12 0.30
N ALA A 113 -6.81 -5.56 -0.69
CA ALA A 113 -7.40 -5.26 -2.00
C ALA A 113 -7.67 -6.55 -2.80
N ALA A 114 -6.69 -7.47 -2.83
CA ALA A 114 -6.83 -8.78 -3.44
C ALA A 114 -7.91 -9.61 -2.73
N LEU A 115 -7.91 -9.62 -1.39
CA LEU A 115 -8.95 -10.27 -0.61
C LEU A 115 -10.34 -9.69 -0.90
N ALA A 116 -10.49 -8.37 -0.95
CA ALA A 116 -11.77 -7.74 -1.25
C ALA A 116 -12.30 -8.18 -2.62
N LEU A 117 -11.47 -8.11 -3.66
CA LEU A 117 -11.86 -8.49 -5.01
C LEU A 117 -12.14 -9.99 -5.14
N ALA A 118 -11.31 -10.84 -4.53
CA ALA A 118 -11.51 -12.28 -4.52
C ALA A 118 -12.80 -12.68 -3.78
N THR A 119 -13.11 -12.04 -2.64
CA THR A 119 -14.35 -12.27 -1.91
C THR A 119 -15.57 -11.82 -2.70
N ALA A 120 -15.55 -10.62 -3.28
CA ALA A 120 -16.65 -10.14 -4.13
C ALA A 120 -16.88 -11.05 -5.34
N THR A 121 -15.80 -11.55 -5.95
CA THR A 121 -15.85 -12.50 -7.06
C THR A 121 -16.45 -13.84 -6.64
N ALA A 122 -16.00 -14.39 -5.50
CA ALA A 122 -16.50 -15.67 -5.00
C ALA A 122 -18.02 -15.61 -4.73
N LEU A 123 -18.49 -14.48 -4.19
CA LEU A 123 -19.88 -14.26 -3.83
C LEU A 123 -20.74 -13.69 -4.99
N ASP A 124 -20.17 -13.55 -6.20
CA ASP A 124 -20.84 -13.00 -7.39
C ASP A 124 -21.49 -11.63 -7.14
N LEU A 125 -20.76 -10.73 -6.45
CA LEU A 125 -21.23 -9.39 -6.13
C LEU A 125 -20.89 -8.40 -7.25
N ASP A 126 -21.91 -7.77 -7.82
CA ASP A 126 -21.76 -6.66 -8.78
C ASP A 126 -21.51 -5.33 -8.04
N LEU A 127 -20.30 -5.18 -7.50
CA LEU A 127 -19.85 -3.95 -6.83
C LEU A 127 -18.96 -3.13 -7.75
N SER A 128 -19.24 -1.82 -7.84
CA SER A 128 -18.30 -0.90 -8.48
C SER A 128 -16.95 -0.91 -7.76
N PRO A 129 -15.81 -0.68 -8.44
CA PRO A 129 -14.51 -0.60 -7.79
C PRO A 129 -14.46 0.44 -6.65
N ALA A 130 -15.18 1.56 -6.81
CA ALA A 130 -15.29 2.60 -5.80
C ALA A 130 -16.03 2.10 -4.55
N THR A 131 -17.14 1.37 -4.72
CA THR A 131 -17.87 0.73 -3.62
C THR A 131 -17.02 -0.36 -2.95
N LEU A 132 -16.36 -1.22 -3.73
CA LEU A 132 -15.46 -2.24 -3.21
C LEU A 132 -14.32 -1.63 -2.38
N SER A 133 -13.88 -0.43 -2.75
CA SER A 133 -12.84 0.32 -2.04
C SER A 133 -13.24 0.73 -0.62
N THR A 134 -14.54 0.92 -0.34
CA THR A 134 -15.03 1.24 1.01
C THR A 134 -14.97 0.01 1.92
N LEU A 135 -15.16 -1.19 1.36
CA LEU A 135 -14.98 -2.45 2.07
C LEU A 135 -13.48 -2.72 2.32
N ALA A 136 -12.65 -2.64 1.27
CA ALA A 136 -11.20 -2.87 1.35
C ALA A 136 -10.53 -1.99 2.42
N ARG A 137 -10.95 -0.72 2.53
CA ARG A 137 -10.51 0.25 3.55
C ARG A 137 -10.59 -0.29 4.98
N ARG A 138 -11.64 -1.06 5.30
CA ARG A 138 -11.90 -1.57 6.65
C ARG A 138 -11.01 -2.77 7.02
N GLY A 139 -10.36 -3.40 6.04
CA GLY A 139 -9.28 -4.35 6.28
C GLY A 139 -7.95 -3.64 6.53
N SER A 140 -7.62 -2.70 5.66
CA SER A 140 -6.48 -1.79 5.78
C SER A 140 -6.75 -0.51 5.00
N GLY A 141 -6.58 0.66 5.62
CA GLY A 141 -7.00 1.94 5.01
C GLY A 141 -6.36 2.18 3.64
N SER A 142 -5.07 1.92 3.48
CA SER A 142 -4.36 2.09 2.20
C SER A 142 -4.77 1.10 1.09
N SER A 143 -5.52 0.06 1.42
CA SER A 143 -5.94 -0.99 0.47
C SER A 143 -6.98 -0.50 -0.53
N THR A 144 -7.76 0.51 -0.15
CA THR A 144 -8.72 1.18 -1.05
C THR A 144 -8.06 1.64 -2.35
N ARG A 145 -6.85 2.20 -2.28
CA ARG A 145 -6.09 2.68 -3.45
C ARG A 145 -5.48 1.56 -4.29
N SER A 146 -5.24 0.38 -3.71
CA SER A 146 -4.68 -0.78 -4.42
C SER A 146 -5.70 -1.50 -5.32
N LEU A 147 -6.95 -1.05 -5.36
CA LEU A 147 -7.94 -1.54 -6.33
C LEU A 147 -7.78 -0.90 -7.72
N PHE A 148 -7.00 0.20 -7.83
CA PHE A 148 -6.82 0.96 -9.05
C PHE A 148 -5.34 1.03 -9.46
N GLY A 149 -5.07 1.23 -10.75
CA GLY A 149 -3.73 1.42 -11.31
C GLY A 149 -3.34 2.89 -11.38
N GLY A 150 -2.07 3.17 -11.72
CA GLY A 150 -1.57 4.53 -11.92
C GLY A 150 -1.56 5.38 -10.65
N PHE A 151 -1.91 6.66 -10.78
CA PHE A 151 -2.11 7.57 -9.65
C PHE A 151 -3.53 7.46 -9.11
N VAL A 152 -3.65 7.23 -7.81
CA VAL A 152 -4.94 6.92 -7.16
C VAL A 152 -5.12 7.80 -5.93
N GLU A 153 -6.25 8.48 -5.84
CA GLU A 153 -6.66 9.23 -4.65
C GLU A 153 -7.58 8.38 -3.77
N TRP A 154 -7.46 8.54 -2.46
CA TRP A 154 -8.43 8.10 -1.47
C TRP A 154 -9.03 9.34 -0.83
N ASP A 155 -10.32 9.55 -1.07
CA ASP A 155 -11.09 10.61 -0.45
C ASP A 155 -11.31 10.33 1.02
N MET A 156 -11.05 11.32 1.86
CA MET A 156 -11.36 11.19 3.28
C MET A 156 -12.86 11.02 3.53
N GLY A 157 -13.71 11.54 2.65
CA GLY A 157 -15.16 11.51 2.79
C GLY A 157 -15.67 12.29 4.02
N THR A 158 -16.99 12.38 4.14
CA THR A 158 -17.70 12.85 5.32
C THR A 158 -18.22 11.70 6.18
N GLY A 159 -18.37 10.50 5.61
CA GLY A 159 -18.81 9.26 6.24
C GLY A 159 -18.18 8.00 5.62
N SER A 160 -18.79 6.83 5.87
CA SER A 160 -18.29 5.55 5.34
C SER A 160 -18.49 5.42 3.84
N GLU A 161 -19.65 5.84 3.34
CA GLU A 161 -20.07 5.63 1.96
C GLU A 161 -19.31 6.49 0.96
N ASP A 162 -18.77 7.64 1.39
CA ASP A 162 -18.06 8.60 0.53
C ASP A 162 -16.54 8.67 0.80
N SER A 163 -16.01 7.82 1.69
CA SER A 163 -14.56 7.64 1.85
C SER A 163 -14.07 6.49 0.99
N MET A 164 -13.91 6.78 -0.30
CA MET A 164 -13.60 5.82 -1.37
C MET A 164 -12.35 6.24 -2.15
N ALA A 165 -11.79 5.31 -2.93
CA ALA A 165 -10.71 5.60 -3.86
C ALA A 165 -11.20 5.74 -5.30
N HIS A 166 -10.49 6.55 -6.08
CA HIS A 166 -10.70 6.75 -7.51
C HIS A 166 -9.38 7.05 -8.25
N PRO A 167 -9.29 6.68 -9.53
CA PRO A 167 -8.09 6.95 -10.33
C PRO A 167 -8.02 8.44 -10.68
N ILE A 168 -6.79 8.97 -10.71
CA ILE A 168 -6.48 10.36 -11.10
C ILE A 168 -5.87 10.42 -12.49
N ASP A 169 -4.93 9.54 -12.78
CA ASP A 169 -4.15 9.48 -14.02
C ASP A 169 -3.56 8.07 -14.15
N ASP A 170 -3.40 7.56 -15.37
CA ASP A 170 -2.85 6.22 -15.63
C ASP A 170 -1.35 6.10 -15.31
N ALA A 171 -0.67 7.24 -15.08
CA ALA A 171 0.76 7.35 -14.93
C ALA A 171 1.53 6.79 -16.14
N ASP A 172 0.92 6.75 -17.34
CA ASP A 172 1.56 6.30 -18.59
C ASP A 172 2.44 7.40 -19.22
N TRP A 173 3.33 7.94 -18.39
CA TRP A 173 4.37 8.87 -18.78
C TRP A 173 5.65 8.52 -18.01
N ASP A 174 6.64 9.41 -18.02
CA ASP A 174 7.99 9.12 -17.55
C ASP A 174 8.08 9.03 -16.00
N ILE A 175 7.40 8.03 -15.43
CA ILE A 175 7.22 7.77 -14.00
C ILE A 175 7.85 6.43 -13.64
N GLY A 176 8.70 6.44 -12.63
CA GLY A 176 9.34 5.27 -12.09
C GLY A 176 9.54 5.38 -10.59
N MET A 177 9.79 4.24 -9.95
CA MET A 177 10.12 4.17 -8.53
C MET A 177 11.25 3.19 -8.27
N VAL A 178 12.20 3.61 -7.44
CA VAL A 178 13.24 2.74 -6.88
C VAL A 178 12.98 2.55 -5.39
N VAL A 179 12.90 1.31 -4.94
CA VAL A 179 12.79 0.96 -3.52
C VAL A 179 14.15 0.53 -3.00
N LEU A 180 14.65 1.25 -1.99
CA LEU A 180 15.85 0.93 -1.24
C LEU A 180 15.45 0.15 0.03
N ALA A 181 15.65 -1.16 -0.03
CA ALA A 181 15.36 -2.12 1.04
C ALA A 181 16.49 -2.14 2.09
N VAL A 182 16.59 -1.07 2.88
CA VAL A 182 17.72 -0.85 3.79
C VAL A 182 17.70 -1.71 5.04
N ASN A 183 16.52 -1.96 5.63
CA ASN A 183 16.36 -2.82 6.81
C ASN A 183 15.06 -3.62 6.74
N THR A 184 15.22 -4.93 6.90
CA THR A 184 14.18 -5.95 6.66
C THR A 184 13.64 -6.54 7.96
N GLY A 185 14.14 -6.08 9.11
CA GLY A 185 13.74 -6.55 10.42
C GLY A 185 12.29 -6.18 10.76
N PRO A 186 11.69 -6.86 11.74
CA PRO A 186 10.33 -6.57 12.17
C PRO A 186 10.21 -5.10 12.60
N LYS A 187 9.12 -4.46 12.20
CA LYS A 187 8.83 -3.08 12.59
C LYS A 187 8.77 -2.99 14.11
N LYS A 188 9.52 -2.05 14.69
CA LYS A 188 9.50 -1.78 16.13
C LYS A 188 8.13 -1.28 16.61
N ILE A 189 7.42 -0.53 15.76
CA ILE A 189 6.12 0.08 16.07
C ILE A 189 5.18 -0.21 14.90
N ALA A 190 4.00 -0.76 15.16
CA ALA A 190 3.01 -0.99 14.11
C ALA A 190 2.47 0.35 13.59
N SER A 191 2.19 0.46 12.28
CA SER A 191 1.69 1.71 11.68
C SER A 191 0.38 2.19 12.32
N ARG A 192 -0.48 1.26 12.76
CA ARG A 192 -1.74 1.57 13.46
C ARG A 192 -1.48 2.23 14.81
N GLU A 193 -0.57 1.68 15.60
CA GLU A 193 -0.21 2.24 16.92
C GLU A 193 0.51 3.58 16.75
N GLY A 194 1.46 3.67 15.81
CA GLY A 194 2.21 4.89 15.56
C GLY A 194 1.32 6.04 15.11
N MET A 195 0.37 5.81 14.20
CA MET A 195 -0.52 6.89 13.76
C MET A 195 -1.50 7.33 14.84
N ASP A 196 -2.05 6.40 15.63
CA ASP A 196 -2.95 6.73 16.73
C ASP A 196 -2.21 7.53 17.81
N HIS A 197 -0.97 7.14 18.13
CA HIS A 197 -0.10 7.85 19.06
C HIS A 197 0.24 9.26 18.56
N THR A 198 0.56 9.38 17.27
CA THR A 198 0.86 10.67 16.64
C THR A 198 -0.33 11.62 16.73
N VAL A 199 -1.53 11.15 16.35
CA VAL A 199 -2.78 11.93 16.41
C VAL A 199 -3.03 12.46 17.83
N ALA A 200 -2.78 11.62 18.83
CA ALA A 200 -3.08 11.94 20.22
C ALA A 200 -2.07 12.90 20.87
N THR A 201 -0.81 12.91 20.41
CA THR A 201 0.29 13.49 21.20
C THR A 201 1.21 14.45 20.45
N SER A 202 1.21 14.45 19.11
CA SER A 202 2.07 15.34 18.33
C SER A 202 1.48 16.75 18.27
N PRO A 203 2.21 17.79 18.73
CA PRO A 203 1.77 19.18 18.61
C PRO A 203 1.79 19.68 17.16
N PHE A 204 2.45 18.98 16.23
CA PHE A 204 2.52 19.35 14.82
C PHE A 204 1.38 18.75 13.99
N TYR A 205 0.55 17.88 14.58
CA TYR A 205 -0.37 17.06 13.82
C TYR A 205 -1.45 17.85 13.09
N SER A 206 -2.07 18.85 13.72
CA SER A 206 -3.10 19.69 13.07
C SER A 206 -2.54 20.46 11.87
N ALA A 207 -1.37 21.07 12.02
CA ALA A 207 -0.67 21.75 10.94
C ALA A 207 -0.28 20.79 9.80
N TRP A 208 0.11 19.56 10.13
CA TRP A 208 0.36 18.53 9.11
C TRP A 208 -0.91 18.20 8.31
N VAL A 209 -2.05 17.96 8.97
CA VAL A 209 -3.34 17.69 8.29
C VAL A 209 -3.73 18.85 7.38
N ASP A 210 -3.58 20.10 7.81
CA ASP A 210 -3.94 21.26 7.01
C ASP A 210 -3.04 21.45 5.80
N THR A 211 -1.72 21.30 5.97
CA THR A 211 -0.79 21.41 4.83
C THR A 211 -0.92 20.24 3.85
N ALA A 212 -1.30 19.05 4.31
CA ALA A 212 -1.54 17.90 3.43
C ALA A 212 -2.73 18.12 2.47
N LYS A 213 -3.73 18.92 2.86
CA LYS A 213 -4.84 19.32 1.97
C LYS A 213 -4.33 20.15 0.80
N GLN A 214 -3.43 21.12 1.06
CA GLN A 214 -2.84 21.94 0.00
C GLN A 214 -1.89 21.12 -0.87
N ASP A 215 -1.06 20.26 -0.28
CA ASP A 215 -0.18 19.37 -1.03
C ASP A 215 -0.97 18.49 -2.03
N LEU A 216 -2.17 18.03 -1.64
CA LEU A 216 -3.04 17.24 -2.50
C LEU A 216 -3.59 18.04 -3.70
N VAL A 217 -3.95 19.31 -3.49
CA VAL A 217 -4.35 20.20 -4.59
C VAL A 217 -3.17 20.40 -5.56
N ASP A 218 -2.00 20.70 -5.00
CA ASP A 218 -0.81 21.03 -5.79
C ASP A 218 -0.27 19.81 -6.55
N ILE A 219 -0.29 18.61 -5.95
CA ILE A 219 0.21 17.39 -6.59
C ILE A 219 -0.71 16.95 -7.74
N LYS A 220 -2.02 17.16 -7.60
CA LYS A 220 -2.98 16.88 -8.69
C LYS A 220 -2.77 17.84 -9.85
N ALA A 221 -2.48 19.11 -9.59
CA ALA A 221 -2.11 20.06 -10.62
C ALA A 221 -0.81 19.65 -11.33
N ALA A 222 0.20 19.20 -10.58
CA ALA A 222 1.47 18.73 -11.14
C ALA A 222 1.30 17.46 -12.00
N ILE A 223 0.45 16.52 -11.59
CA ILE A 223 0.10 15.33 -12.39
C ILE A 223 -0.59 15.76 -13.69
N ALA A 224 -1.61 16.64 -13.61
CA ALA A 224 -2.35 17.10 -14.78
C ALA A 224 -1.47 17.85 -15.80
N SER A 225 -0.46 18.59 -15.34
CA SER A 225 0.50 19.28 -16.21
C SER A 225 1.74 18.45 -16.55
N ARG A 226 1.84 17.20 -16.05
CA ARG A 226 3.02 16.32 -16.15
C ARG A 226 4.33 17.00 -15.68
N ASP A 227 4.22 17.84 -14.65
CA ASP A 227 5.35 18.50 -13.99
C ASP A 227 5.97 17.54 -12.97
N PHE A 228 6.94 16.75 -13.44
CA PHE A 228 7.60 15.72 -12.65
C PHE A 228 8.34 16.31 -11.44
N GLU A 229 9.05 17.42 -11.65
CA GLU A 229 9.87 18.05 -10.63
C GLU A 229 8.98 18.55 -9.48
N LYS A 230 7.86 19.19 -9.79
CA LYS A 230 6.89 19.62 -8.77
C LYS A 230 6.25 18.43 -8.07
N LEU A 231 5.85 17.39 -8.81
CA LEU A 231 5.32 16.13 -8.27
C LEU A 231 6.30 15.52 -7.25
N GLY A 232 7.57 15.44 -7.61
CA GLY A 232 8.65 14.91 -6.77
C GLY A 232 8.92 15.76 -5.52
N GLN A 233 9.00 17.08 -5.67
CA GLN A 233 9.19 17.99 -4.53
C GLN A 233 8.07 17.88 -3.51
N ILE A 234 6.81 17.82 -3.96
CA ILE A 234 5.65 17.64 -3.08
C ILE A 234 5.70 16.28 -2.39
N THR A 235 5.99 15.21 -3.15
CA THR A 235 6.13 13.83 -2.62
C THR A 235 7.15 13.75 -1.49
N GLU A 236 8.33 14.36 -1.69
CA GLU A 236 9.41 14.35 -0.70
C GLU A 236 9.05 15.19 0.53
N HIS A 237 8.53 16.40 0.31
CA HIS A 237 8.18 17.29 1.40
C HIS A 237 7.02 16.74 2.25
N ASN A 238 5.95 16.23 1.62
CA ASN A 238 4.81 15.64 2.33
C ASN A 238 5.23 14.42 3.18
N GLY A 239 6.06 13.55 2.60
CA GLY A 239 6.64 12.41 3.31
C GLY A 239 7.45 12.84 4.54
N MET A 240 8.32 13.84 4.42
CA MET A 240 9.12 14.36 5.54
C MET A 240 8.25 15.04 6.61
N LYS A 241 7.22 15.79 6.21
CA LYS A 241 6.27 16.38 7.17
C LYS A 241 5.55 15.31 7.99
N MET A 242 5.19 14.16 7.40
CA MET A 242 4.63 13.04 8.16
C MET A 242 5.61 12.54 9.24
N HIS A 243 6.88 12.30 8.90
CA HIS A 243 7.89 11.87 9.88
C HIS A 243 8.19 12.95 10.94
N ALA A 244 8.05 14.23 10.63
CA ALA A 244 8.14 15.29 11.63
C ALA A 244 7.03 15.18 12.70
N THR A 245 5.84 14.68 12.34
CA THR A 245 4.78 14.41 13.33
C THR A 245 5.14 13.24 14.25
N THR A 246 5.83 12.19 13.76
CA THR A 246 6.26 11.08 14.62
C THR A 246 7.36 11.50 15.60
N LEU A 247 8.30 12.34 15.14
CA LEU A 247 9.38 12.89 15.96
C LEU A 247 8.89 13.87 17.04
N SER A 248 7.76 14.53 16.80
CA SER A 248 7.14 15.46 17.74
C SER A 248 6.06 14.82 18.62
N ALA A 249 5.71 13.56 18.40
CA ALA A 249 4.84 12.80 19.29
C ALA A 249 5.43 12.68 20.71
N ASN A 250 4.62 12.31 21.70
CA ASN A 250 5.07 12.23 23.09
C ASN A 250 4.60 10.92 23.78
N PRO A 251 5.49 9.94 24.01
CA PRO A 251 6.93 9.97 23.71
C PRO A 251 7.23 9.99 22.20
N PRO A 252 8.36 10.59 21.79
CA PRO A 252 8.74 10.68 20.38
C PRO A 252 9.19 9.32 19.85
N PHE A 253 8.99 9.10 18.55
CA PHE A 253 9.46 7.90 17.88
C PHE A 253 9.81 8.16 16.43
N THR A 254 10.56 7.23 15.83
CA THR A 254 10.92 7.30 14.40
C THR A 254 10.87 5.94 13.76
N TYR A 255 10.50 5.92 12.47
CA TYR A 255 10.63 4.76 11.60
C TYR A 255 11.99 4.69 10.91
N TRP A 256 12.78 5.76 10.96
CA TRP A 256 14.10 5.81 10.36
C TRP A 256 15.06 4.91 11.13
N SER A 257 15.86 4.16 10.39
CA SER A 257 17.09 3.53 10.90
C SER A 257 18.31 4.37 10.50
N ALA A 258 19.49 3.98 10.99
CA ALA A 258 20.74 4.54 10.50
C ALA A 258 20.86 4.39 8.98
N ASP A 259 20.53 3.21 8.45
CA ASP A 259 20.56 2.94 7.01
C ASP A 259 19.53 3.75 6.23
N SER A 260 18.37 4.09 6.83
CA SER A 260 17.43 5.03 6.22
C SER A 260 18.09 6.38 5.99
N LEU A 261 18.82 6.90 6.96
CA LEU A 261 19.49 8.20 6.84
C LEU A 261 20.61 8.17 5.78
N VAL A 262 21.37 7.07 5.72
CA VAL A 262 22.36 6.84 4.65
C VAL A 262 21.69 6.83 3.28
N ALA A 263 20.54 6.18 3.13
CA ALA A 263 19.79 6.16 1.88
C ALA A 263 19.23 7.53 1.50
N GLN A 264 18.69 8.28 2.46
CA GLN A 264 18.22 9.64 2.21
C GLN A 264 19.35 10.54 1.72
N GLU A 265 20.52 10.46 2.36
CA GLU A 265 21.69 11.24 1.98
C GLU A 265 22.21 10.84 0.59
N ALA A 266 22.32 9.55 0.30
CA ALA A 266 22.72 9.07 -1.01
C ALA A 266 21.80 9.58 -2.13
N VAL A 267 20.47 9.57 -1.91
CA VAL A 267 19.51 10.10 -2.89
C VAL A 267 19.69 11.60 -3.13
N ARG A 268 19.92 12.39 -2.07
CA ARG A 268 20.22 13.83 -2.21
C ARG A 268 21.52 14.05 -3.00
N GLN A 269 22.58 13.33 -2.66
CA GLN A 269 23.89 13.45 -3.33
C GLN A 269 23.81 13.08 -4.81
N VAL A 270 23.09 12.00 -5.15
CA VAL A 270 22.89 11.64 -6.57
C VAL A 270 22.17 12.77 -7.29
N ARG A 271 21.04 13.25 -6.77
CA ARG A 271 20.29 14.37 -7.36
C ARG A 271 21.17 15.62 -7.56
N GLU A 272 21.98 15.98 -6.57
CA GLU A 272 22.85 17.17 -6.61
C GLU A 272 24.02 17.04 -7.58
N THR A 273 24.63 15.86 -7.69
CA THR A 273 25.87 15.66 -8.45
C THR A 273 25.64 15.29 -9.91
N THR A 274 24.54 14.59 -10.22
CA THR A 274 24.22 14.12 -11.58
C THR A 274 23.08 14.89 -12.23
N GLY A 275 22.26 15.59 -11.44
CA GLY A 275 21.05 16.26 -11.94
C GLY A 275 19.88 15.30 -12.21
N LEU A 276 20.00 14.03 -11.82
CA LEU A 276 18.91 13.06 -11.95
C LEU A 276 17.70 13.46 -11.11
N SER A 277 16.51 13.26 -11.67
CA SER A 277 15.24 13.51 -10.96
C SER A 277 14.99 12.36 -9.97
N ALA A 278 15.33 12.57 -8.70
CA ALA A 278 15.19 11.58 -7.64
C ALA A 278 14.60 12.23 -6.39
N TYR A 279 13.39 11.82 -5.99
CA TYR A 279 12.67 12.39 -4.85
C TYR A 279 12.22 11.31 -3.90
N MET A 280 12.66 11.37 -2.65
CA MET A 280 12.44 10.27 -1.71
C MET A 280 11.13 10.40 -0.94
N THR A 281 10.53 9.28 -0.62
CA THR A 281 9.41 9.17 0.30
C THR A 281 9.53 7.91 1.15
N MET A 282 8.89 7.93 2.31
CA MET A 282 8.96 6.84 3.27
C MET A 282 7.62 6.66 3.96
N ASP A 283 7.22 5.41 4.20
CA ASP A 283 6.02 5.08 4.97
C ASP A 283 6.40 4.81 6.43
N ALA A 284 5.55 4.09 7.16
CA ALA A 284 5.84 3.61 8.50
C ALA A 284 6.80 2.41 8.49
N GLY A 285 8.05 2.65 8.11
CA GLY A 285 9.16 1.69 8.07
C GLY A 285 10.47 2.31 7.58
N PRO A 286 11.58 1.58 7.67
CA PRO A 286 12.91 2.11 7.37
C PRO A 286 13.23 2.24 5.87
N ASN A 287 12.46 1.58 5.01
CA ASN A 287 12.75 1.53 3.57
C ASN A 287 12.38 2.82 2.85
N VAL A 288 13.31 3.29 2.03
CA VAL A 288 13.21 4.53 1.25
C VAL A 288 12.70 4.19 -0.15
N LYS A 289 11.72 4.95 -0.64
CA LYS A 289 11.23 4.86 -2.01
C LYS A 289 11.61 6.15 -2.71
N VAL A 290 12.12 6.05 -3.93
CA VAL A 290 12.63 7.18 -4.69
C VAL A 290 11.79 7.27 -5.95
N LEU A 291 10.93 8.28 -6.01
CA LEU A 291 10.25 8.64 -7.24
C LEU A 291 11.29 9.18 -8.22
N CYS A 292 11.36 8.60 -9.39
CA CYS A 292 12.29 8.97 -10.44
C CYS A 292 11.65 8.94 -11.82
N ARG A 293 12.34 9.49 -12.81
CA ARG A 293 11.95 9.32 -14.20
C ARG A 293 12.26 7.90 -14.65
N ALA A 294 11.33 7.23 -15.32
CA ALA A 294 11.54 5.88 -15.83
C ALA A 294 12.72 5.82 -16.80
N SER A 295 12.87 6.84 -17.64
CA SER A 295 13.97 7.04 -18.58
C SER A 295 15.35 7.18 -17.91
N GLN A 296 15.38 7.57 -16.64
CA GLN A 296 16.59 7.80 -15.84
C GLN A 296 16.89 6.68 -14.84
N MET A 297 16.03 5.65 -14.79
CA MET A 297 16.04 4.65 -13.72
C MET A 297 17.33 3.84 -13.67
N ASP A 298 17.86 3.42 -14.82
CA ASP A 298 19.08 2.62 -14.88
C ASP A 298 20.31 3.38 -14.37
N GLU A 299 20.41 4.67 -14.71
CA GLU A 299 21.47 5.55 -14.22
C GLU A 299 21.36 5.77 -12.70
N LEU A 300 20.14 6.02 -12.21
CA LEU A 300 19.88 6.16 -10.77
C LEU A 300 20.25 4.88 -10.01
N VAL A 301 19.92 3.70 -10.55
CA VAL A 301 20.29 2.41 -9.96
C VAL A 301 21.81 2.23 -9.94
N ALA A 302 22.51 2.62 -11.00
CA ALA A 302 23.98 2.53 -11.06
C ALA A 302 24.64 3.44 -10.03
N GLU A 303 24.15 4.67 -9.87
CA GLU A 303 24.66 5.63 -8.88
C GLU A 303 24.40 5.18 -7.44
N LEU A 304 23.16 4.77 -7.13
CA LEU A 304 22.82 4.23 -5.81
C LEU A 304 23.55 2.90 -5.52
N GLY A 305 23.88 2.13 -6.57
CA GLY A 305 24.66 0.90 -6.50
C GLY A 305 26.11 1.09 -6.01
N LYS A 306 26.61 2.33 -5.99
CA LYS A 306 27.92 2.66 -5.38
C LYS A 306 27.87 2.65 -3.84
N VAL A 307 26.68 2.78 -3.26
CA VAL A 307 26.45 2.86 -1.81
C VAL A 307 25.71 1.63 -1.29
N PHE A 308 24.75 1.12 -2.06
CA PHE A 308 23.92 -0.02 -1.68
C PHE A 308 24.18 -1.22 -2.58
N PRO A 309 24.14 -2.44 -2.04
CA PRO A 309 24.26 -3.63 -2.85
C PRO A 309 23.02 -3.78 -3.75
N ARG A 310 23.20 -4.30 -4.96
CA ARG A 310 22.21 -4.27 -6.05
C ARG A 310 20.89 -4.96 -5.68
N GLU A 311 20.94 -6.01 -4.88
CA GLU A 311 19.77 -6.76 -4.40
C GLU A 311 18.85 -5.95 -3.46
N LYS A 312 19.36 -4.85 -2.89
CA LYS A 312 18.57 -3.92 -2.08
C LYS A 312 17.93 -2.80 -2.89
N ILE A 313 18.22 -2.72 -4.19
CA ILE A 313 17.72 -1.68 -5.09
C ILE A 313 16.70 -2.32 -6.02
N ILE A 314 15.41 -2.13 -5.73
CA ILE A 314 14.32 -2.76 -6.49
C ILE A 314 13.65 -1.69 -7.34
N THR A 315 13.58 -1.92 -8.64
CA THR A 315 12.92 -1.02 -9.59
C THR A 315 11.46 -1.40 -9.77
N SER A 316 10.60 -0.41 -9.95
CA SER A 316 9.19 -0.59 -10.27
C SER A 316 8.67 0.56 -11.13
N LYS A 317 7.72 0.25 -11.99
CA LYS A 317 6.95 1.18 -12.81
C LYS A 317 5.49 1.25 -12.31
N PRO A 318 4.68 2.17 -12.84
CA PRO A 318 3.24 2.15 -12.60
C PRO A 318 2.63 0.78 -12.86
N GLY A 319 1.85 0.30 -11.88
CA GLY A 319 1.19 -1.01 -11.91
C GLY A 319 -0.29 -0.94 -12.29
N PRO A 320 -0.87 -2.08 -12.69
CA PRO A 320 -2.28 -2.16 -13.06
C PRO A 320 -3.21 -2.11 -11.84
N ALA A 321 -4.50 -1.94 -12.09
CA ALA A 321 -5.57 -2.13 -11.11
C ALA A 321 -5.62 -3.59 -10.62
N ALA A 322 -6.34 -3.84 -9.53
CA ALA A 322 -6.63 -5.20 -9.10
C ALA A 322 -7.47 -5.95 -10.14
N TYR A 323 -7.23 -7.24 -10.33
CA TYR A 323 -7.91 -8.05 -11.34
C TYR A 323 -8.13 -9.50 -10.89
N VAL A 324 -9.14 -10.14 -11.48
CA VAL A 324 -9.49 -11.54 -11.21
C VAL A 324 -8.51 -12.47 -11.93
N LEU A 325 -8.14 -13.56 -11.28
CA LEU A 325 -7.29 -14.62 -11.83
C LEU A 325 -8.13 -15.86 -12.13
N SER A 326 -7.71 -16.59 -13.15
CA SER A 326 -8.14 -17.96 -13.43
C SER A 326 -7.47 -18.96 -12.47
N GLU A 327 -8.00 -20.19 -12.41
CA GLU A 327 -7.37 -21.27 -11.65
C GLU A 327 -5.97 -21.60 -12.17
N ASP A 328 -5.75 -21.56 -13.49
CA ASP A 328 -4.44 -21.83 -14.10
C ASP A 328 -3.39 -20.76 -13.70
N GLU A 329 -3.80 -19.49 -13.63
CA GLU A 329 -2.95 -18.41 -13.13
C GLU A 329 -2.65 -18.54 -11.64
N TRP A 330 -3.60 -19.02 -10.84
CA TRP A 330 -3.38 -19.35 -9.43
C TRP A 330 -2.35 -20.47 -9.26
N GLN A 331 -2.49 -21.57 -10.01
CA GLN A 331 -1.51 -22.66 -9.99
C GLN A 331 -0.11 -22.18 -10.41
N THR A 332 -0.04 -21.31 -11.42
CA THR A 332 1.21 -20.65 -11.84
C THR A 332 1.82 -19.83 -10.71
N SER A 333 0.98 -19.10 -9.97
CA SER A 333 1.41 -18.28 -8.83
C SER A 333 1.93 -19.16 -7.68
N GLN A 334 1.24 -20.26 -7.35
CA GLN A 334 1.73 -21.23 -6.36
C GLN A 334 3.11 -21.79 -6.75
N ALA A 335 3.26 -22.24 -7.99
CA ALA A 335 4.52 -22.79 -8.49
C ALA A 335 5.66 -21.75 -8.56
N ALA A 336 5.34 -20.48 -8.80
CA ALA A 336 6.32 -19.39 -8.76
C ALA A 336 6.77 -19.12 -7.31
N PHE A 337 5.83 -19.03 -6.38
CA PHE A 337 6.12 -18.78 -4.97
C PHE A 337 6.98 -19.90 -4.34
N GLU A 338 6.71 -21.17 -4.68
CA GLU A 338 7.51 -22.31 -4.21
C GLU A 338 8.97 -22.29 -4.69
N LYS A 339 9.27 -21.67 -5.83
CA LYS A 339 10.65 -21.52 -6.34
C LYS A 339 11.43 -20.43 -5.62
N ASP A 340 10.73 -19.46 -5.03
CA ASP A 340 11.31 -18.31 -4.34
C ASP A 340 11.49 -18.55 -2.81
N LEU A 341 11.00 -19.70 -2.29
CA LEU A 341 11.17 -20.15 -0.89
C LEU A 341 12.51 -20.87 -0.66
#